data_AF-A0A432UX44-F1
#
_entry.id   AF-A0A432UX44-F1
#
_cell.length_a   1.000
_cell.length_b   1.000
_cell.length_c   1.000
_cell.angle_alpha   90.00
_cell.angle_beta   90.00
_cell.angle_gamma   90.00
#
_symmetry.space_group_name_H-M   'P 1'
#
loop_
_entity.id
_entity.type
_entity.pdbx_description
1 polymer ?
#
loop_
_entity_poly.entity_id
_entity_poly.type
_entity_poly.pdbx_seq_one_letter_code
_entity_poly.pdbx_strand_id
1 'polypeptide(L)'
;MPWSKVTIWLTSMPEMVSHWLLMQSQNYWVLGVSPNSMDAERLEVSSGNSIISASIQGGKLGGIMDFRREMLDGAANNLGRIATTFAETFNQQHGLGIDKNGAIGGEFFSVAGPLVHSNKQNGGDGAVTAGITDAKALTGSDYSLSFNGTNYTITRLSDNTSQTGALPSNMDGIDFSLTGTPASGDTFLIRPTVNGAKNLSVALKNTNEIAAASPLRSEALLKNAGDAQISAPQVLDIKTPGLSTPAGINFTSDTRFDIVDTGGNVLVGGQAYTSGKDIDFQGWRVNINGTPKQGDSFTITPNTNGTGDNSNSSLLSRLQFGQNVENKATYQEAYGSLINEVGSMTRRTEINRDSQDTLLAQAQSAKDAVSGVNLDEEAVNLTKYQQAYQASAQIISTSKSMFDTILSVIR
;
A
#
# COMPACT_ATOMS: atom_id res chain seq x y z
N MET A 1 3.70 38.79 55.73
CA MET A 1 3.01 37.64 55.12
C MET A 1 3.86 37.14 53.97
N PRO A 2 4.57 36.01 54.14
CA PRO A 2 5.38 35.44 53.07
C PRO A 2 4.49 34.61 52.15
N TRP A 3 4.82 34.63 50.86
CA TRP A 3 4.17 33.92 49.79
C TRP A 3 4.25 32.41 50.06
N SER A 4 3.10 31.74 50.05
CA SER A 4 3.01 30.29 50.21
C SER A 4 3.68 29.60 49.02
N LYS A 5 4.77 28.90 49.30
CA LYS A 5 5.36 27.90 48.39
C LYS A 5 4.33 26.79 48.19
N VAL A 6 3.84 26.63 46.96
CA VAL A 6 3.17 25.40 46.54
C VAL A 6 4.26 24.36 46.29
N THR A 7 4.51 23.51 47.29
CA THR A 7 5.33 22.31 47.15
C THR A 7 4.47 21.23 46.53
N ILE A 8 4.65 20.97 45.23
CA ILE A 8 4.10 19.77 44.59
C ILE A 8 5.02 18.61 44.95
N TRP A 9 4.56 17.71 45.80
CA TRP A 9 5.23 16.45 46.07
C TRP A 9 5.11 15.56 44.83
N LEU A 10 6.21 15.37 44.12
CA LEU A 10 6.38 14.23 43.22
C LEU A 10 6.67 13.01 44.10
N THR A 11 5.61 12.32 44.53
CA THR A 11 5.72 10.94 44.97
C THR A 11 6.28 10.12 43.80
N SER A 12 7.41 9.47 44.06
CA SER A 12 8.10 8.58 43.14
C SER A 12 7.14 7.53 42.57
N MET A 13 6.80 7.64 41.28
CA MET A 13 6.31 6.52 40.50
C MET A 13 7.49 5.96 39.69
N PRO A 14 7.88 4.69 39.90
CA PRO A 14 8.91 4.04 39.12
C PRO A 14 8.27 3.43 37.87
N GLU A 15 7.80 4.27 36.95
CA GLU A 15 7.54 3.85 35.58
C GLU A 15 8.09 4.92 34.65
N MET A 16 9.26 4.64 34.06
CA MET A 16 9.84 5.45 33.00
C MET A 16 8.96 5.36 31.76
N VAL A 17 7.91 6.17 31.72
CA VAL A 17 7.34 6.59 30.44
C VAL A 17 8.29 7.65 29.89
N SER A 18 8.99 7.32 28.81
CA SER A 18 10.00 8.15 28.15
C SER A 18 9.37 9.40 27.52
N HIS A 19 9.10 10.42 28.33
CA HIS A 19 8.64 11.71 27.85
C HIS A 19 9.84 12.59 27.45
N TRP A 20 9.79 13.13 26.23
CA TRP A 20 10.80 14.06 25.74
C TRP A 20 10.60 15.44 26.38
N LEU A 21 11.59 15.91 27.13
CA LEU A 21 11.53 17.19 27.83
C LEU A 21 11.83 18.34 26.85
N LEU A 22 10.87 19.24 26.64
CA LEU A 22 11.05 20.41 25.78
C LEU A 22 11.59 21.63 26.54
N MET A 23 11.27 21.74 27.84
CA MET A 23 11.74 22.83 28.69
C MET A 23 11.93 22.34 30.13
N GLN A 24 13.03 22.75 30.76
CA GLN A 24 13.32 22.52 32.17
C GLN A 24 13.98 23.75 32.76
N SER A 25 13.23 24.52 33.55
CA SER A 25 13.70 25.79 34.11
C SER A 25 14.17 26.75 33.00
N GLN A 26 15.48 26.98 32.86
CA GLN A 26 16.05 27.82 31.81
C GLN A 26 16.61 27.03 30.60
N ASN A 27 16.61 25.71 30.68
CA ASN A 27 17.02 24.86 29.56
C ASN A 27 15.83 24.61 28.64
N TYR A 28 16.09 24.66 27.33
CA TYR A 28 15.13 24.30 26.29
C TYR A 28 15.80 23.34 25.31
N TRP A 29 15.00 22.42 24.76
CA TRP A 29 15.42 21.50 23.72
C TRP A 29 14.66 21.82 22.44
N VAL A 30 15.41 21.98 21.35
CA VAL A 30 14.85 22.33 20.05
C VAL A 30 14.53 21.04 19.29
N LEU A 31 13.34 20.99 18.71
CA LEU A 31 12.98 19.95 17.77
C LEU A 31 13.56 20.28 16.39
N GLY A 32 14.15 19.27 15.77
CA GLY A 32 14.65 19.33 14.41
C GLY A 32 13.76 18.54 13.45
N VAL A 33 14.09 18.66 12.17
CA VAL A 33 13.56 17.82 11.10
C VAL A 33 14.74 17.13 10.43
N SER A 34 14.67 15.81 10.33
CA SER A 34 15.72 14.99 9.71
C SER A 34 15.10 14.07 8.67
N PRO A 35 15.76 13.82 7.52
CA PRO A 35 15.31 12.79 6.60
C PRO A 35 15.25 11.42 7.28
N ASN A 36 14.25 10.61 6.95
CA ASN A 36 14.12 9.24 7.41
C ASN A 36 15.35 8.45 6.92
N SER A 37 15.83 7.52 7.75
CA SER A 37 17.03 6.74 7.43
C SER A 37 16.78 5.72 6.32
N MET A 38 15.52 5.30 6.15
CA MET A 38 15.05 4.38 5.10
C MET A 38 14.47 5.09 3.88
N ASP A 39 14.01 6.33 4.01
CA ASP A 39 13.41 7.07 2.89
C ASP A 39 13.79 8.56 3.01
N ALA A 40 14.76 9.00 2.22
CA ALA A 40 15.27 10.36 2.32
C ALA A 40 14.23 11.44 1.94
N GLU A 41 13.17 11.09 1.21
CA GLU A 41 12.08 12.00 0.86
C GLU A 41 11.08 12.17 2.02
N ARG A 42 11.06 11.22 2.95
CA ARG A 42 10.21 11.26 4.15
C ARG A 42 10.92 12.01 5.26
N LEU A 43 10.33 13.11 5.73
CA LEU A 43 10.85 13.86 6.86
C LEU A 43 10.34 13.29 8.20
N GLU A 44 11.22 13.25 9.19
CA GLU A 44 10.94 12.82 10.56
C GLU A 44 11.28 13.94 11.54
N VAL A 45 10.63 13.93 12.70
CA VAL A 45 10.89 14.87 13.78
C VAL A 45 11.98 14.31 14.68
N SER A 46 12.98 15.13 14.97
CA SER A 46 14.12 14.76 15.80
C SER A 46 14.25 15.64 17.04
N SER A 47 14.85 15.10 18.09
CA SER A 47 15.34 15.84 19.25
C SER A 47 16.82 15.50 19.43
N GLY A 48 17.71 16.46 19.18
CA GLY A 48 19.13 16.17 19.02
C GLY A 48 19.37 15.15 17.90
N ASN A 49 20.04 14.03 18.23
CA ASN A 49 20.34 12.95 17.29
C ASN A 49 19.28 11.83 17.28
N SER A 50 18.20 11.94 18.05
CA SER A 50 17.17 10.91 18.16
C SER A 50 15.94 11.26 17.32
N ILE A 51 15.43 10.30 16.56
CA ILE A 51 14.14 10.41 15.87
C ILE A 51 13.02 10.10 16.87
N ILE A 52 12.02 10.98 16.95
CA ILE A 52 10.95 10.92 17.95
C ILE A 52 9.54 10.87 17.34
N SER A 53 9.40 10.83 16.01
CA SER A 53 8.10 10.92 15.34
C SER A 53 7.07 9.87 15.79
N ALA A 54 7.51 8.67 16.15
CA ALA A 54 6.62 7.61 16.66
C ALA A 54 6.03 7.94 18.04
N SER A 55 6.70 8.78 18.83
CA SER A 55 6.24 9.23 20.15
C SER A 55 5.28 10.43 20.07
N ILE A 56 5.14 11.07 18.91
CA ILE A 56 4.28 12.24 18.74
C ILE A 56 2.87 11.79 18.38
N GLN A 57 1.97 11.82 19.35
CA GLN A 57 0.57 11.39 19.21
C GLN A 57 -0.42 12.56 19.23
N GLY A 58 0.02 13.76 19.63
CA GLY A 58 -0.86 14.89 19.93
C GLY A 58 -0.72 16.08 18.98
N GLY A 59 -1.79 16.89 18.92
CA GLY A 59 -1.82 18.14 18.16
C GLY A 59 -1.73 17.96 16.65
N LYS A 60 -1.49 19.07 15.94
CA LYS A 60 -1.41 19.08 14.47
C LYS A 60 -0.28 18.18 13.94
N LEU A 61 0.84 18.09 14.67
CA LEU A 61 1.98 17.29 14.26
C LEU A 61 1.70 15.79 14.36
N GLY A 62 1.09 15.32 15.46
CA GLY A 62 0.61 13.94 15.57
C GLY A 62 -0.40 13.61 14.47
N GLY A 63 -1.37 14.50 14.23
CA GLY A 63 -2.37 14.32 13.17
C GLY A 63 -1.78 14.20 11.76
N ILE A 64 -0.73 14.98 11.42
CA ILE A 64 -0.02 14.84 10.14
C ILE A 64 0.73 13.50 10.07
N MET A 65 1.35 13.07 11.16
CA MET A 65 2.05 11.78 11.22
C MET A 65 1.10 10.59 11.06
N ASP A 66 -0.07 10.65 11.72
CA ASP A 66 -1.11 9.62 11.62
C ASP A 66 -1.75 9.62 10.23
N PHE A 67 -2.10 10.78 9.69
CA PHE A 67 -2.62 10.88 8.31
C PHE A 67 -1.64 10.25 7.31
N ARG A 68 -0.35 10.55 7.42
CA ARG A 68 0.67 9.99 6.53
C ARG A 68 0.74 8.46 6.65
N ARG A 69 0.84 7.93 7.87
CA ARG A 69 1.01 6.48 8.13
C ARG A 69 -0.25 5.68 7.82
N GLU A 70 -1.41 6.15 8.27
CA GLU A 70 -2.65 5.38 8.27
C GLU A 70 -3.47 5.58 7.01
N MET A 71 -3.37 6.73 6.33
CA MET A 71 -4.17 7.02 5.16
C MET A 71 -3.32 7.16 3.89
N LEU A 72 -2.34 8.05 3.88
CA LEU A 72 -1.62 8.39 2.65
C LEU A 72 -0.80 7.21 2.11
N ASP A 73 0.03 6.60 2.95
CA ASP A 73 0.90 5.50 2.54
C ASP A 73 0.08 4.29 2.07
N GLY A 74 -0.95 3.90 2.83
CA GLY A 74 -1.84 2.80 2.48
C GLY A 74 -2.63 3.06 1.19
N ALA A 75 -3.18 4.27 1.01
CA ALA A 75 -3.91 4.62 -0.20
C ALA A 75 -3.00 4.67 -1.44
N ALA A 76 -1.79 5.21 -1.30
CA ALA A 76 -0.80 5.26 -2.39
C ALA A 76 -0.39 3.85 -2.82
N ASN A 77 -0.12 2.95 -1.87
CA ASN A 77 0.25 1.57 -2.16
C ASN A 77 -0.90 0.77 -2.77
N ASN A 78 -2.14 0.96 -2.28
CA ASN A 78 -3.33 0.30 -2.83
C ASN A 78 -3.63 0.77 -4.26
N LEU A 79 -3.55 2.08 -4.53
CA LEU A 79 -3.75 2.63 -5.87
C LEU A 79 -2.63 2.18 -6.82
N GLY A 80 -1.40 2.22 -6.32
CA GLY A 80 -0.22 1.72 -7.00
C GLY A 80 -0.34 0.25 -7.38
N ARG A 81 -0.82 -0.61 -6.46
CA ARG A 81 -1.06 -2.04 -6.70
C ARG A 81 -2.03 -2.23 -7.84
N ILE A 82 -3.17 -1.53 -7.83
CA ILE A 82 -4.17 -1.64 -8.90
C ILE A 82 -3.55 -1.27 -10.26
N ALA A 83 -2.79 -0.18 -10.33
CA ALA A 83 -2.14 0.26 -11.56
C ALA A 83 -1.09 -0.73 -12.06
N THR A 84 -0.22 -1.22 -11.16
CA THR A 84 0.79 -2.23 -11.49
C THR A 84 0.17 -3.54 -11.92
N THR A 85 -0.78 -4.09 -11.17
CA THR A 85 -1.49 -5.32 -11.55
C THR A 85 -2.20 -5.16 -12.89
N PHE A 86 -2.86 -4.03 -13.14
CA PHE A 86 -3.50 -3.77 -14.43
C PHE A 86 -2.49 -3.78 -15.59
N ALA A 87 -1.39 -3.01 -15.47
CA ALA A 87 -0.38 -2.91 -16.50
C ALA A 87 0.27 -4.27 -16.78
N GLU A 88 0.75 -4.95 -15.73
CA GLU A 88 1.45 -6.22 -15.84
C GLU A 88 0.57 -7.31 -16.45
N THR A 89 -0.67 -7.47 -15.97
CA THR A 89 -1.57 -8.51 -16.51
C THR A 89 -2.03 -8.21 -17.94
N PHE A 90 -2.21 -6.92 -18.29
CA PHE A 90 -2.51 -6.53 -19.65
C PHE A 90 -1.33 -6.79 -20.57
N ASN A 91 -0.11 -6.42 -20.15
CA ASN A 91 1.12 -6.64 -20.93
C ASN A 91 1.40 -8.13 -21.12
N GLN A 92 1.24 -8.93 -20.06
CA GLN A 92 1.35 -10.38 -20.14
C GLN A 92 0.40 -10.95 -21.19
N GLN A 93 -0.89 -10.60 -21.15
CA GLN A 93 -1.85 -11.10 -22.13
C GLN A 93 -1.61 -10.53 -23.54
N HIS A 94 -1.17 -9.27 -23.65
CA HIS A 94 -0.83 -8.65 -24.92
C HIS A 94 0.35 -9.37 -25.58
N GLY A 95 1.36 -9.74 -24.79
CA GLY A 95 2.53 -10.51 -25.22
C GLY A 95 2.26 -11.97 -25.59
N LEU A 96 1.05 -12.48 -25.35
CA LEU A 96 0.60 -13.78 -25.86
C LEU A 96 -0.07 -13.70 -27.23
N GLY A 97 -0.31 -12.48 -27.74
CA GLY A 97 -0.87 -12.24 -29.07
C GLY A 97 0.16 -11.90 -30.12
N ILE A 98 -0.33 -11.73 -31.35
CA ILE A 98 0.44 -11.15 -32.47
C ILE A 98 -0.24 -9.92 -33.03
N ASP A 99 0.59 -8.98 -33.48
CA ASP A 99 0.20 -7.70 -34.07
C ASP A 99 -0.24 -7.86 -35.54
N LYS A 100 -0.55 -6.73 -36.20
CA LYS A 100 -0.98 -6.72 -37.60
C LYS A 100 0.07 -7.31 -38.57
N ASN A 101 1.35 -7.24 -38.21
CA ASN A 101 2.47 -7.73 -39.00
C ASN A 101 2.88 -9.16 -38.62
N GLY A 102 2.19 -9.79 -37.66
CA GLY A 102 2.52 -11.11 -37.14
C GLY A 102 3.67 -11.10 -36.11
N ALA A 103 4.10 -9.94 -35.63
CA ALA A 103 5.08 -9.84 -34.55
C ALA A 103 4.41 -10.09 -33.19
N ILE A 104 5.14 -10.71 -32.26
CA ILE A 104 4.64 -10.92 -30.89
C ILE A 104 4.39 -9.57 -30.21
N GLY A 105 3.30 -9.47 -29.45
CA GLY A 105 2.99 -8.27 -28.68
C GLY A 105 4.09 -7.88 -27.69
N GLY A 106 4.39 -6.60 -27.61
CA GLY A 106 5.27 -6.03 -26.58
C GLY A 106 4.49 -5.52 -25.37
N GLU A 107 5.15 -4.71 -24.55
CA GLU A 107 4.51 -3.97 -23.46
C GLU A 107 3.48 -2.97 -24.02
N PHE A 108 2.23 -3.07 -23.59
CA PHE A 108 1.19 -2.09 -23.92
C PHE A 108 1.29 -0.86 -23.03
N PHE A 109 1.53 -1.09 -21.74
CA PHE A 109 1.71 -0.09 -20.71
C PHE A 109 3.14 -0.12 -20.17
N SER A 110 3.67 1.02 -19.74
CA SER A 110 4.87 1.09 -18.91
C SER A 110 4.45 1.43 -17.50
N VAL A 111 5.00 0.69 -16.53
CA VAL A 111 4.80 0.92 -15.10
C VAL A 111 6.13 0.87 -14.38
N ALA A 112 6.26 1.61 -13.27
CA ALA A 112 7.48 1.56 -12.46
C ALA A 112 7.58 0.22 -11.73
N GLY A 113 8.78 -0.35 -11.71
CA GLY A 113 9.11 -1.48 -10.84
C GLY A 113 9.25 -1.08 -9.36
N PRO A 114 9.51 -2.06 -8.48
CA PRO A 114 9.70 -1.82 -7.06
C PRO A 114 10.76 -0.76 -6.76
N LEU A 115 10.45 0.14 -5.83
CA LEU A 115 11.42 1.08 -5.29
C LEU A 115 12.10 0.46 -4.07
N VAL A 116 13.43 0.43 -4.07
CA VAL A 116 14.23 -0.10 -2.95
C VAL A 116 15.07 1.01 -2.35
N HIS A 117 15.03 1.12 -1.02
CA HIS A 117 15.88 2.01 -0.26
C HIS A 117 16.73 1.24 0.74
N SER A 118 18.03 1.51 0.74
CA SER A 118 18.94 1.03 1.79
C SER A 118 18.92 1.97 2.98
N ASN A 119 18.86 1.43 4.20
CA ASN A 119 18.98 2.25 5.39
C ASN A 119 20.35 2.94 5.41
N LYS A 120 20.37 4.26 5.66
CA LYS A 120 21.60 5.06 5.80
C LYS A 120 22.51 4.60 6.94
N GLN A 121 21.99 3.80 7.87
CA GLN A 121 22.75 3.22 8.97
C GLN A 121 23.38 1.86 8.64
N ASN A 122 23.15 1.31 7.45
CA ASN A 122 23.75 0.06 7.03
C ASN A 122 25.28 0.18 7.00
N GLY A 123 25.95 -0.85 7.51
CA GLY A 123 27.40 -0.93 7.60
C GLY A 123 28.04 -1.71 6.44
N GLY A 124 27.27 -2.53 5.73
CA GLY A 124 27.73 -3.31 4.58
C GLY A 124 27.50 -2.64 3.23
N ASP A 125 28.03 -3.24 2.16
CA ASP A 125 27.83 -2.83 0.77
C ASP A 125 26.70 -3.63 0.07
N GLY A 126 25.92 -4.38 0.85
CA GLY A 126 24.76 -5.13 0.36
C GLY A 126 23.75 -4.22 -0.34
N ALA A 127 23.32 -4.62 -1.53
CA ALA A 127 22.32 -3.92 -2.32
C ALA A 127 21.21 -4.89 -2.72
N VAL A 128 20.00 -4.63 -2.23
CA VAL A 128 18.80 -5.39 -2.56
C VAL A 128 18.22 -4.91 -3.87
N THR A 129 17.78 -5.84 -4.72
CA THR A 129 16.90 -5.54 -5.84
C THR A 129 15.61 -6.34 -5.70
N ALA A 130 14.51 -5.76 -6.16
CA ALA A 130 13.21 -6.40 -6.12
C ALA A 130 12.57 -6.38 -7.52
N GLY A 131 11.95 -7.50 -7.90
CA GLY A 131 11.26 -7.68 -9.16
C GLY A 131 9.86 -8.24 -8.94
N ILE A 132 8.92 -7.91 -9.83
CA ILE A 132 7.56 -8.44 -9.77
C ILE A 132 7.49 -9.67 -10.67
N THR A 133 7.18 -10.82 -10.08
CA THR A 133 7.01 -12.10 -10.81
C THR A 133 5.55 -12.46 -11.00
N ASP A 134 4.70 -12.10 -10.04
CA ASP A 134 3.26 -12.29 -10.13
C ASP A 134 2.54 -11.05 -9.59
N ALA A 135 2.13 -10.19 -10.52
CA ALA A 135 1.43 -8.96 -10.19
C ALA A 135 0.05 -9.21 -9.54
N LYS A 136 -0.51 -10.41 -9.66
CA LYS A 136 -1.80 -10.77 -9.04
C LYS A 136 -1.66 -11.17 -7.58
N ALA A 137 -0.47 -11.59 -7.15
CA ALA A 137 -0.17 -11.92 -5.77
C ALA A 137 0.27 -10.71 -4.93
N LEU A 138 0.58 -9.57 -5.58
CA LEU A 138 1.01 -8.35 -4.90
C LEU A 138 0.02 -7.90 -3.84
N THR A 139 0.53 -7.55 -2.67
CA THR A 139 -0.25 -6.89 -1.62
C THR A 139 -0.15 -5.36 -1.72
N GLY A 140 -0.96 -4.64 -0.94
CA GLY A 140 -0.89 -3.17 -0.80
C GLY A 140 0.16 -2.71 0.21
N SER A 141 1.19 -3.52 0.49
CA SER A 141 2.13 -3.32 1.58
C SER A 141 3.52 -2.94 1.10
N ASP A 142 4.24 -2.22 1.97
CA ASP A 142 5.68 -2.10 1.90
C ASP A 142 6.33 -3.26 2.68
N TYR A 143 7.58 -3.57 2.38
CA TYR A 143 8.32 -4.69 2.96
C TYR A 143 9.64 -4.20 3.53
N SER A 144 10.04 -4.75 4.68
CA SER A 144 11.38 -4.60 5.23
C SER A 144 12.16 -5.89 5.02
N LEU A 145 13.39 -5.79 4.52
CA LEU A 145 14.33 -6.90 4.46
C LEU A 145 15.48 -6.59 5.42
N SER A 146 15.73 -7.47 6.38
CA SER A 146 16.82 -7.33 7.36
C SER A 146 17.79 -8.51 7.28
N PHE A 147 19.07 -8.26 7.55
CA PHE A 147 20.10 -9.30 7.62
C PHE A 147 20.62 -9.42 9.05
N ASN A 148 20.59 -10.62 9.62
CA ASN A 148 21.05 -10.84 11.00
C ASN A 148 22.50 -11.34 11.11
N GLY A 149 23.24 -11.40 10.00
CA GLY A 149 24.59 -11.97 9.94
C GLY A 149 24.63 -13.38 9.34
N THR A 150 23.49 -14.07 9.28
CA THR A 150 23.37 -15.42 8.70
C THR A 150 22.20 -15.51 7.72
N ASN A 151 21.01 -15.09 8.14
CA ASN A 151 19.77 -15.20 7.38
C ASN A 151 19.19 -13.81 7.07
N TYR A 152 18.36 -13.79 6.04
CA TYR A 152 17.53 -12.65 5.66
C TYR A 152 16.13 -12.85 6.17
N THR A 153 15.54 -11.81 6.76
CA THR A 153 14.13 -11.78 7.16
C THR A 153 13.41 -10.74 6.34
N ILE A 154 12.44 -11.17 5.54
CA ILE A 154 11.51 -10.31 4.81
C ILE A 154 10.25 -10.18 5.67
N THR A 155 9.82 -8.96 5.95
CA THR A 155 8.65 -8.66 6.77
C THR A 155 7.71 -7.74 6.00
N ARG A 156 6.46 -8.15 5.82
CA ARG A 156 5.38 -7.32 5.28
C ARG A 156 4.93 -6.32 6.35
N LEU A 157 5.00 -5.02 6.07
CA LEU A 157 4.82 -3.99 7.10
C LEU A 157 3.36 -3.75 7.51
N SER A 158 2.40 -4.14 6.68
CA SER A 158 0.97 -3.99 6.99
C SER A 158 0.47 -4.92 8.10
N ASP A 159 1.05 -6.12 8.23
CA ASP A 159 0.59 -7.15 9.18
C ASP A 159 1.72 -7.87 9.94
N ASN A 160 2.98 -7.50 9.68
CA ASN A 160 4.19 -8.09 10.27
C ASN A 160 4.39 -9.58 9.93
N THR A 161 3.71 -10.11 8.91
CA THR A 161 4.00 -11.45 8.40
C THR A 161 5.43 -11.49 7.88
N SER A 162 6.21 -12.48 8.31
CA SER A 162 7.63 -12.56 7.96
C SER A 162 8.05 -13.93 7.45
N GLN A 163 8.99 -13.94 6.51
CA GLN A 163 9.70 -15.11 6.02
C GLN A 163 11.19 -14.95 6.29
N THR A 164 11.85 -15.96 6.84
CA THR A 164 13.29 -15.95 7.11
C THR A 164 13.99 -17.07 6.33
N GLY A 165 15.10 -16.75 5.66
CA GLY A 165 15.86 -17.72 4.87
C GLY A 165 17.02 -17.09 4.11
N ALA A 166 17.46 -17.76 3.04
CA ALA A 166 18.47 -17.27 2.10
C ALA A 166 17.81 -16.44 0.97
N LEU A 167 18.63 -15.64 0.28
CA LEU A 167 18.26 -14.97 -0.97
C LEU A 167 18.94 -15.67 -2.17
N PRO A 168 18.34 -15.69 -3.37
CA PRO A 168 17.06 -15.06 -3.72
C PRO A 168 15.86 -15.76 -3.08
N SER A 169 14.80 -15.00 -2.84
CA SER A 169 13.56 -15.49 -2.23
C SER A 169 12.35 -14.77 -2.82
N ASN A 170 11.20 -15.43 -2.85
CA ASN A 170 9.94 -14.84 -3.30
C ASN A 170 8.96 -14.71 -2.13
N MET A 171 8.24 -13.59 -2.07
CA MET A 171 7.11 -13.40 -1.18
C MET A 171 6.06 -12.53 -1.90
N ASP A 172 4.81 -12.96 -1.90
CA ASP A 172 3.68 -12.23 -2.49
C ASP A 172 3.87 -11.81 -3.96
N GLY A 173 4.55 -12.63 -4.76
CA GLY A 173 4.82 -12.33 -6.16
C GLY A 173 5.94 -11.32 -6.38
N ILE A 174 6.75 -11.05 -5.35
CA ILE A 174 7.93 -10.20 -5.41
C ILE A 174 9.15 -11.08 -5.18
N ASP A 175 10.07 -11.07 -6.16
CA ASP A 175 11.40 -11.63 -6.01
C ASP A 175 12.31 -10.62 -5.32
N PHE A 176 12.97 -11.07 -4.26
CA PHE A 176 14.00 -10.34 -3.55
C PHE A 176 15.34 -10.98 -3.87
N SER A 177 16.29 -10.18 -4.34
CA SER A 177 17.66 -10.62 -4.56
C SER A 177 18.63 -9.61 -3.97
N LEU A 178 19.88 -10.04 -3.80
CA LEU A 178 20.91 -9.25 -3.17
C LEU A 178 22.21 -9.39 -3.95
N THR A 179 22.92 -8.27 -4.05
CA THR A 179 24.32 -8.21 -4.47
C THR A 179 25.15 -7.58 -3.35
N GLY A 180 26.47 -7.75 -3.38
CA GLY A 180 27.35 -7.26 -2.31
C GLY A 180 27.24 -8.08 -1.01
N THR A 181 27.80 -7.54 0.06
CA THR A 181 27.95 -8.19 1.37
C THR A 181 27.36 -7.30 2.47
N PRO A 182 26.11 -7.53 2.89
CA PRO A 182 25.50 -6.78 3.98
C PRO A 182 26.19 -7.09 5.31
N ALA A 183 26.24 -6.10 6.21
CA ALA A 183 26.64 -6.29 7.59
C ALA A 183 25.45 -6.76 8.44
N SER A 184 25.72 -7.48 9.53
CA SER A 184 24.66 -7.84 10.50
C SER A 184 23.99 -6.57 11.03
N GLY A 185 22.66 -6.55 11.00
CA GLY A 185 21.84 -5.38 11.33
C GLY A 185 21.45 -4.52 10.14
N ASP A 186 21.96 -4.80 8.94
CA ASP A 186 21.57 -4.06 7.74
C ASP A 186 20.09 -4.30 7.41
N THR A 187 19.42 -3.24 6.97
CA THR A 187 17.99 -3.21 6.68
C THR A 187 17.69 -2.43 5.40
N PHE A 188 16.66 -2.87 4.67
CA PHE A 188 16.25 -2.31 3.39
C PHE A 188 14.72 -2.19 3.36
N LEU A 189 14.21 -1.09 2.82
CA LEU A 189 12.79 -0.85 2.59
C LEU A 189 12.48 -1.09 1.12
N ILE A 190 11.51 -1.95 0.85
CA ILE A 190 11.02 -2.29 -0.49
C ILE A 190 9.58 -1.80 -0.60
N ARG A 191 9.30 -0.96 -1.59
CA ARG A 191 7.99 -0.35 -1.85
C ARG A 191 7.57 -0.79 -3.25
N PRO A 192 6.89 -1.95 -3.39
CA PRO A 192 6.70 -2.59 -4.70
C PRO A 192 5.78 -1.80 -5.61
N THR A 193 4.79 -1.12 -5.03
CA THR A 193 3.67 -0.55 -5.79
C THR A 193 3.57 0.97 -5.71
N VAL A 194 4.31 1.63 -4.81
CA VAL A 194 4.15 3.08 -4.51
C VAL A 194 4.17 3.99 -5.74
N ASN A 195 4.97 3.66 -6.76
CA ASN A 195 5.09 4.44 -7.99
C ASN A 195 4.26 3.89 -9.16
N GLY A 196 3.53 2.78 -8.97
CA GLY A 196 2.77 2.11 -10.02
C GLY A 196 1.80 3.06 -10.73
N ALA A 197 0.96 3.76 -9.96
CA ALA A 197 0.00 4.71 -10.50
C ALA A 197 0.66 6.01 -11.02
N LYS A 198 1.72 6.48 -10.35
CA LYS A 198 2.43 7.72 -10.70
C LYS A 198 3.11 7.64 -12.06
N ASN A 199 3.63 6.47 -12.41
CA ASN A 199 4.45 6.26 -13.61
C ASN A 199 3.74 5.42 -14.69
N LEU A 200 2.47 5.08 -14.49
CA LEU A 200 1.68 4.38 -15.50
C LEU A 200 1.56 5.23 -16.77
N SER A 201 1.93 4.65 -17.91
CA SER A 201 1.79 5.30 -19.22
C SER A 201 1.55 4.25 -20.32
N VAL A 202 1.03 4.69 -21.47
CA VAL A 202 0.94 3.83 -22.66
C VAL A 202 2.31 3.75 -23.32
N ALA A 203 2.84 2.54 -23.47
CA ALA A 203 4.15 2.30 -24.07
C ALA A 203 4.08 2.18 -25.59
N LEU A 204 2.97 1.64 -26.13
CA LEU A 204 2.75 1.54 -27.57
C LEU A 204 2.64 2.92 -28.21
N LYS A 205 3.37 3.10 -29.31
CA LYS A 205 3.36 4.33 -30.11
C LYS A 205 2.60 4.17 -31.42
N ASN A 206 2.40 2.92 -31.86
CA ASN A 206 1.77 2.60 -33.14
C ASN A 206 0.61 1.63 -32.92
N THR A 207 -0.56 1.95 -33.50
CA THR A 207 -1.75 1.11 -33.40
C THR A 207 -1.61 -0.23 -34.13
N ASN A 208 -0.69 -0.35 -35.09
CA ASN A 208 -0.41 -1.61 -35.77
C ASN A 208 0.31 -2.64 -34.88
N GLU A 209 0.91 -2.20 -33.77
CA GLU A 209 1.60 -3.04 -32.79
C GLU A 209 0.64 -3.64 -31.73
N ILE A 210 -0.66 -3.31 -31.83
CA ILE A 210 -1.68 -3.91 -30.97
C ILE A 210 -1.84 -5.38 -31.35
N ALA A 211 -1.45 -6.26 -30.45
CA ALA A 211 -1.47 -7.71 -30.59
C ALA A 211 -2.88 -8.28 -30.38
N ALA A 212 -3.76 -8.02 -31.34
CA ALA A 212 -5.18 -8.38 -31.27
C ALA A 212 -5.48 -9.85 -31.59
N ALA A 213 -4.64 -10.47 -32.42
CA ALA A 213 -4.85 -11.82 -32.93
C ALA A 213 -4.12 -12.86 -32.07
N SER A 214 -4.62 -14.11 -32.09
CA SER A 214 -3.88 -15.23 -31.52
C SER A 214 -2.79 -15.70 -32.50
N PRO A 215 -1.58 -16.09 -32.04
CA PRO A 215 -0.57 -16.69 -32.91
C PRO A 215 -0.96 -18.08 -33.42
N LEU A 216 -2.00 -18.69 -32.87
CA LEU A 216 -2.47 -20.04 -33.22
C LEU A 216 -3.94 -20.01 -33.57
N ARG A 217 -4.34 -20.86 -34.51
CA ARG A 217 -5.74 -21.13 -34.83
C ARG A 217 -6.02 -22.63 -34.81
N SER A 218 -7.25 -22.98 -34.48
CA SER A 218 -7.74 -24.34 -34.53
C SER A 218 -8.76 -24.51 -35.66
N GLU A 219 -8.76 -25.68 -36.29
CA GLU A 219 -9.72 -26.01 -37.34
C GLU A 219 -10.20 -27.46 -37.16
N ALA A 220 -11.50 -27.69 -37.33
CA ALA A 220 -12.08 -29.02 -37.43
C ALA A 220 -12.07 -29.47 -38.90
N LEU A 221 -11.67 -30.71 -39.18
CA LEU A 221 -11.72 -31.22 -40.54
C LEU A 221 -13.17 -31.44 -41.00
N LEU A 222 -13.46 -31.06 -42.24
CA LEU A 222 -14.80 -31.16 -42.84
C LEU A 222 -15.37 -32.59 -42.88
N LYS A 223 -14.50 -33.61 -42.77
CA LYS A 223 -14.89 -35.02 -42.76
C LYS A 223 -15.28 -35.55 -41.38
N ASN A 224 -15.17 -34.72 -40.33
CA ASN A 224 -15.55 -35.14 -38.98
C ASN A 224 -17.03 -35.55 -38.98
N ALA A 225 -17.31 -36.70 -38.39
CA ALA A 225 -18.65 -37.30 -38.32
C ALA A 225 -19.34 -37.02 -36.98
N GLY A 226 -18.58 -36.72 -35.92
CA GLY A 226 -19.12 -36.29 -34.63
C GLY A 226 -19.61 -34.84 -34.62
N ASP A 227 -20.28 -34.45 -33.54
CA ASP A 227 -20.73 -33.06 -33.30
C ASP A 227 -19.70 -32.23 -32.52
N ALA A 228 -18.52 -32.79 -32.26
CA ALA A 228 -17.48 -32.16 -31.47
C ALA A 228 -16.96 -30.86 -32.09
N GLN A 229 -16.85 -29.81 -31.28
CA GLN A 229 -16.37 -28.49 -31.64
C GLN A 229 -15.10 -28.15 -30.83
N ILE A 230 -14.06 -27.70 -31.51
CA ILE A 230 -12.82 -27.25 -30.89
C ILE A 230 -12.89 -25.74 -30.57
N SER A 231 -12.39 -25.34 -29.41
CA SER A 231 -12.22 -23.94 -29.05
C SER A 231 -11.06 -23.31 -29.84
N ALA A 232 -11.03 -21.97 -29.92
CA ALA A 232 -9.80 -21.27 -30.30
C ALA A 232 -8.66 -21.66 -29.34
N PRO A 233 -7.40 -21.80 -29.80
CA PRO A 233 -6.28 -22.09 -28.92
C PRO A 233 -5.97 -20.92 -28.00
N GLN A 234 -5.85 -21.20 -26.71
CA GLN A 234 -5.25 -20.31 -25.73
C GLN A 234 -3.74 -20.56 -25.71
N VAL A 235 -2.94 -19.51 -25.83
CA VAL A 235 -1.49 -19.61 -25.58
C VAL A 235 -1.23 -19.49 -24.08
N LEU A 236 -0.53 -20.46 -23.51
CA LEU A 236 -0.12 -20.50 -22.11
C LEU A 236 1.27 -19.87 -21.92
N ASP A 237 2.19 -20.17 -22.83
CA ASP A 237 3.53 -19.59 -22.84
C ASP A 237 4.04 -19.45 -24.28
N ILE A 238 4.22 -18.20 -24.71
CA ILE A 238 4.67 -17.89 -26.07
C ILE A 238 6.13 -18.28 -26.33
N LYS A 239 6.91 -18.52 -25.28
CA LYS A 239 8.34 -18.89 -25.36
C LYS A 239 8.57 -20.40 -25.41
N THR A 240 7.52 -21.21 -25.23
CA THR A 240 7.64 -22.67 -25.23
C THR A 240 8.15 -23.16 -26.60
N PRO A 241 9.25 -23.94 -26.64
CA PRO A 241 9.74 -24.53 -27.88
C PRO A 241 8.69 -25.41 -28.55
N GLY A 242 8.47 -25.20 -29.84
CA GLY A 242 7.52 -25.97 -30.64
C GLY A 242 6.08 -25.44 -30.63
N LEU A 243 5.78 -24.32 -29.94
CA LEU A 243 4.45 -23.69 -29.97
C LEU A 243 3.92 -23.46 -31.39
N SER A 244 4.80 -23.02 -32.30
CA SER A 244 4.46 -22.76 -33.71
C SER A 244 4.53 -24.00 -34.61
N THR A 245 4.76 -25.20 -34.05
CA THR A 245 4.76 -26.44 -34.82
C THR A 245 3.31 -26.90 -34.99
N PRO A 246 2.82 -27.10 -36.22
CA PRO A 246 1.45 -27.58 -36.40
C PRO A 246 1.26 -28.97 -35.81
N ALA A 247 0.13 -29.18 -35.14
CA ALA A 247 -0.24 -30.44 -34.50
C ALA A 247 -1.69 -30.81 -34.83
N GLY A 248 -1.97 -32.11 -34.87
CA GLY A 248 -3.32 -32.66 -35.01
C GLY A 248 -3.78 -33.35 -33.72
N ILE A 249 -5.07 -33.32 -33.46
CA ILE A 249 -5.74 -34.13 -32.43
C ILE A 249 -6.64 -35.11 -33.18
N ASN A 250 -6.27 -36.38 -33.20
CA ASN A 250 -6.94 -37.43 -33.96
C ASN A 250 -7.66 -38.39 -33.02
N PHE A 251 -8.98 -38.54 -33.17
CA PHE A 251 -9.76 -39.47 -32.36
C PHE A 251 -9.57 -40.90 -32.84
N THR A 252 -8.90 -41.72 -32.01
CA THR A 252 -8.69 -43.15 -32.25
C THR A 252 -9.89 -44.00 -31.82
N SER A 253 -10.76 -43.44 -30.97
CA SER A 253 -12.11 -43.92 -30.67
C SER A 253 -13.01 -42.75 -30.24
N ASP A 254 -14.30 -42.97 -30.01
CA ASP A 254 -15.23 -41.95 -29.49
C ASP A 254 -14.81 -41.37 -28.11
N THR A 255 -13.89 -42.03 -27.41
CA THR A 255 -13.44 -41.64 -26.05
C THR A 255 -11.93 -41.51 -25.91
N ARG A 256 -11.16 -41.63 -27.00
CA ARG A 256 -9.69 -41.50 -26.96
C ARG A 256 -9.16 -40.75 -28.17
N PHE A 257 -8.09 -40.01 -27.97
CA PHE A 257 -7.39 -39.28 -29.03
C PHE A 257 -5.88 -39.39 -28.90
N ASP A 258 -5.21 -39.17 -30.02
CA ASP A 258 -3.77 -39.02 -30.13
C ASP A 258 -3.46 -37.59 -30.58
N ILE A 259 -2.37 -37.03 -30.09
CA ILE A 259 -1.76 -35.81 -30.64
C ILE A 259 -0.73 -36.25 -31.66
N VAL A 260 -0.81 -35.73 -32.88
CA VAL A 260 0.04 -36.11 -34.02
C VAL A 260 0.74 -34.91 -34.62
N ASP A 261 1.85 -35.14 -35.33
CA ASP A 261 2.48 -34.14 -36.19
C ASP A 261 1.81 -34.06 -37.58
N THR A 262 2.32 -33.18 -38.45
CA THR A 262 1.84 -33.02 -39.83
C THR A 262 2.04 -34.25 -40.73
N GLY A 263 2.97 -35.14 -40.37
CA GLY A 263 3.22 -36.41 -41.05
C GLY A 263 2.33 -37.56 -40.54
N GLY A 264 1.54 -37.32 -39.49
CA GLY A 264 0.70 -38.33 -38.84
C GLY A 264 1.42 -39.18 -37.80
N ASN A 265 2.66 -38.83 -37.42
CA ASN A 265 3.36 -39.51 -36.34
C ASN A 265 2.75 -39.13 -34.99
N VAL A 266 2.55 -40.11 -34.12
CA VAL A 266 1.99 -39.89 -32.78
C VAL A 266 3.05 -39.23 -31.89
N LEU A 267 2.74 -38.01 -31.43
CA LEU A 267 3.52 -37.26 -30.45
C LEU A 267 3.12 -37.64 -29.03
N VAL A 268 1.81 -37.79 -28.79
CA VAL A 268 1.24 -38.24 -27.51
C VAL A 268 0.06 -39.16 -27.81
N GLY A 269 0.14 -40.44 -27.43
CA GLY A 269 -0.86 -41.44 -27.78
C GLY A 269 -1.87 -41.72 -26.67
N GLY A 270 -3.05 -42.18 -27.08
CA GLY A 270 -4.06 -42.83 -26.27
C GLY A 270 -4.62 -41.98 -25.14
N GLN A 271 -4.73 -40.67 -25.29
CA GLN A 271 -5.27 -39.81 -24.24
C GLN A 271 -6.78 -40.04 -24.08
N ALA A 272 -7.27 -40.04 -22.84
CA ALA A 272 -8.70 -40.15 -22.58
C ALA A 272 -9.39 -38.82 -22.90
N TYR A 273 -10.48 -38.88 -23.65
CA TYR A 273 -11.31 -37.72 -23.95
C TYR A 273 -12.39 -37.51 -22.89
N THR A 274 -12.60 -36.25 -22.54
CA THR A 274 -13.75 -35.80 -21.76
C THR A 274 -14.18 -34.46 -22.32
N SER A 275 -15.46 -34.33 -22.71
CA SER A 275 -15.98 -33.10 -23.29
C SER A 275 -15.71 -31.90 -22.39
N GLY A 276 -15.16 -30.84 -22.98
CA GLY A 276 -14.85 -29.58 -22.32
C GLY A 276 -13.60 -29.59 -21.43
N LYS A 277 -12.91 -30.73 -21.30
CA LYS A 277 -11.65 -30.78 -20.57
C LYS A 277 -10.53 -30.10 -21.36
N ASP A 278 -9.61 -29.47 -20.64
CA ASP A 278 -8.39 -28.88 -21.21
C ASP A 278 -7.50 -29.96 -21.83
N ILE A 279 -7.03 -29.68 -23.04
CA ILE A 279 -6.00 -30.42 -23.75
C ILE A 279 -4.81 -29.47 -23.92
N ASP A 280 -3.73 -29.75 -23.19
CA ASP A 280 -2.51 -28.95 -23.18
C ASP A 280 -1.41 -29.65 -23.96
N PHE A 281 -0.76 -28.93 -24.86
CA PHE A 281 0.39 -29.44 -25.59
C PHE A 281 1.27 -28.28 -26.07
N GLN A 282 2.60 -28.42 -25.94
CA GLN A 282 3.59 -27.46 -26.46
C GLN A 282 3.25 -25.98 -26.22
N GLY A 283 2.79 -25.62 -25.02
CA GLY A 283 2.55 -24.23 -24.62
C GLY A 283 1.20 -23.65 -25.05
N TRP A 284 0.32 -24.45 -25.67
CA TRP A 284 -1.06 -24.07 -25.97
C TRP A 284 -2.07 -24.98 -25.28
N ARG A 285 -3.29 -24.48 -25.15
CA ARG A 285 -4.47 -25.15 -24.59
C ARG A 285 -5.65 -25.03 -25.53
N VAL A 286 -6.39 -26.12 -25.71
CA VAL A 286 -7.70 -26.14 -26.39
C VAL A 286 -8.69 -26.96 -25.57
N ASN A 287 -9.98 -26.71 -25.81
CA ASN A 287 -11.07 -27.57 -25.36
C ASN A 287 -11.81 -28.11 -26.56
N ILE A 288 -12.23 -29.37 -26.48
CA ILE A 288 -13.15 -29.96 -27.46
C ILE A 288 -14.43 -30.30 -26.71
N ASN A 289 -15.56 -29.73 -27.15
CA ASN A 289 -16.89 -29.94 -26.57
C ASN A 289 -17.74 -30.77 -27.51
N GLY A 290 -18.52 -31.71 -26.97
CA GLY A 290 -19.40 -32.59 -27.73
C GLY A 290 -18.91 -34.04 -27.79
N THR A 291 -19.40 -34.77 -28.77
CA THR A 291 -19.26 -36.22 -28.94
C THR A 291 -18.52 -36.52 -30.25
N PRO A 292 -17.19 -36.63 -30.21
CA PRO A 292 -16.40 -36.98 -31.38
C PRO A 292 -16.63 -38.45 -31.76
N LYS A 293 -16.37 -38.76 -33.01
CA LYS A 293 -16.34 -40.12 -33.55
C LYS A 293 -14.93 -40.55 -33.90
N GLN A 294 -14.69 -41.86 -33.87
CA GLN A 294 -13.44 -42.42 -34.39
C GLN A 294 -13.16 -41.88 -35.81
N GLY A 295 -11.95 -41.35 -36.01
CA GLY A 295 -11.51 -40.75 -37.26
C GLY A 295 -11.73 -39.23 -37.36
N ASP A 296 -12.45 -38.63 -36.41
CA ASP A 296 -12.53 -37.17 -36.29
C ASP A 296 -11.15 -36.60 -36.00
N SER A 297 -10.86 -35.44 -36.57
CA SER A 297 -9.58 -34.80 -36.38
C SER A 297 -9.70 -33.27 -36.38
N PHE A 298 -8.90 -32.66 -35.51
CA PHE A 298 -8.78 -31.22 -35.33
C PHE A 298 -7.32 -30.84 -35.49
N THR A 299 -7.05 -29.65 -35.99
CA THR A 299 -5.68 -29.17 -36.19
C THR A 299 -5.45 -27.89 -35.42
N ILE A 300 -4.22 -27.72 -34.95
CA ILE A 300 -3.70 -26.49 -34.37
C ILE A 300 -2.56 -26.05 -35.28
N THR A 301 -2.67 -24.86 -35.86
CA THR A 301 -1.70 -24.34 -36.83
C THR A 301 -1.33 -22.89 -36.51
N PRO A 302 -0.14 -22.43 -36.92
CA PRO A 302 0.23 -21.03 -36.84
C PRO A 302 -0.75 -20.13 -37.59
N ASN A 303 -1.16 -19.05 -36.93
CA ASN A 303 -1.96 -18.02 -37.54
C ASN A 303 -1.10 -17.08 -38.39
N THR A 304 -0.89 -17.46 -39.65
CA THR A 304 -0.07 -16.69 -40.61
C THR A 304 -0.77 -15.47 -41.20
N ASN A 305 -2.08 -15.32 -41.00
CA ASN A 305 -2.91 -14.22 -41.53
C ASN A 305 -3.89 -13.72 -40.46
N GLY A 306 -3.37 -13.17 -39.35
CA GLY A 306 -4.18 -12.63 -38.24
C GLY A 306 -5.07 -11.43 -38.58
N THR A 307 -5.25 -11.11 -39.87
CA THR A 307 -6.14 -10.03 -40.30
C THR A 307 -7.59 -10.40 -40.02
N GLY A 308 -8.23 -9.64 -39.14
CA GLY A 308 -9.62 -9.87 -38.72
C GLY A 308 -9.79 -10.80 -37.52
N ASP A 309 -8.71 -11.41 -37.02
CA ASP A 309 -8.73 -12.16 -35.77
C ASP A 309 -8.63 -11.19 -34.57
N ASN A 310 -9.60 -11.28 -33.66
CA ASN A 310 -9.66 -10.49 -32.43
C ASN A 310 -9.64 -11.38 -31.16
N SER A 311 -9.17 -12.62 -31.28
CA SER A 311 -9.17 -13.61 -30.20
C SER A 311 -8.38 -13.12 -28.98
N ASN A 312 -7.18 -12.54 -29.18
CA ASN A 312 -6.40 -12.01 -28.07
C ASN A 312 -7.02 -10.73 -27.50
N SER A 313 -7.63 -9.87 -28.34
CA SER A 313 -8.41 -8.72 -27.86
C SER A 313 -9.59 -9.15 -26.98
N SER A 314 -10.25 -10.26 -27.29
CA SER A 314 -11.31 -10.80 -26.43
C SER A 314 -10.77 -11.31 -25.09
N LEU A 315 -9.54 -11.84 -25.05
CA LEU A 315 -8.89 -12.25 -23.79
C LEU A 315 -8.48 -11.02 -22.96
N LEU A 316 -7.91 -10.00 -23.61
CA LEU A 316 -7.61 -8.70 -22.98
C LEU A 316 -8.88 -8.07 -22.38
N SER A 317 -10.00 -8.08 -23.10
CA SER A 317 -11.25 -7.53 -22.57
C SER A 317 -11.81 -8.31 -21.39
N ARG A 318 -11.52 -9.62 -21.29
CA ARG A 318 -11.96 -10.47 -20.18
C ARG A 318 -11.17 -10.21 -18.90
N LEU A 319 -9.98 -9.62 -18.97
CA LEU A 319 -9.19 -9.27 -17.78
C LEU A 319 -9.99 -8.38 -16.81
N GLN A 320 -10.91 -7.54 -17.30
CA GLN A 320 -11.73 -6.70 -16.43
C GLN A 320 -12.64 -7.49 -15.46
N PHE A 321 -12.99 -8.73 -15.81
CA PHE A 321 -13.86 -9.59 -15.01
C PHE A 321 -13.08 -10.60 -14.16
N GLY A 322 -11.77 -10.70 -14.36
CA GLY A 322 -10.91 -11.61 -13.60
C GLY A 322 -10.60 -11.06 -12.22
N GLN A 323 -10.50 -11.97 -11.24
CA GLN A 323 -10.00 -11.65 -9.88
C GLN A 323 -8.49 -11.46 -9.91
N ASN A 324 -8.03 -10.38 -10.53
CA ASN A 324 -6.61 -10.14 -10.78
C ASN A 324 -5.91 -9.44 -9.62
N VAL A 325 -6.61 -8.70 -8.75
CA VAL A 325 -6.00 -8.00 -7.62
C VAL A 325 -6.02 -8.90 -6.39
N GLU A 326 -4.83 -9.23 -5.86
CA GLU A 326 -4.62 -10.18 -4.75
C GLU A 326 -5.26 -11.56 -4.98
N ASN A 327 -5.46 -11.95 -6.25
CA ASN A 327 -6.23 -13.13 -6.66
C ASN A 327 -7.65 -13.19 -6.07
N LYS A 328 -8.25 -12.05 -5.71
CA LYS A 328 -9.52 -11.98 -4.96
C LYS A 328 -10.53 -11.00 -5.55
N ALA A 329 -10.08 -9.93 -6.19
CA ALA A 329 -10.95 -8.85 -6.66
C ALA A 329 -10.63 -8.47 -8.11
N THR A 330 -11.66 -8.00 -8.82
CA THR A 330 -11.48 -7.27 -10.08
C THR A 330 -10.83 -5.90 -9.84
N TYR A 331 -10.37 -5.24 -10.91
CA TYR A 331 -9.80 -3.89 -10.82
C TYR A 331 -10.80 -2.89 -10.23
N GLN A 332 -12.06 -2.97 -10.68
CA GLN A 332 -13.14 -2.08 -10.26
C GLN A 332 -13.53 -2.30 -8.80
N GLU A 333 -13.60 -3.55 -8.34
CA GLU A 333 -13.87 -3.87 -6.93
C GLU A 333 -12.74 -3.37 -6.03
N ALA A 334 -11.47 -3.59 -6.41
CA ALA A 334 -10.33 -3.11 -5.66
C ALA A 334 -10.30 -1.57 -5.57
N TYR A 335 -10.59 -0.88 -6.68
CA TYR A 335 -10.69 0.58 -6.70
C TYR A 335 -11.87 1.11 -5.86
N GLY A 336 -13.03 0.46 -5.94
CA GLY A 336 -14.18 0.78 -5.10
C GLY A 336 -13.89 0.58 -3.62
N SER A 337 -13.17 -0.49 -3.24
CA SER A 337 -12.75 -0.72 -1.86
C SER A 337 -11.82 0.38 -1.35
N LEU A 338 -10.87 0.85 -2.17
CA LEU A 338 -9.99 1.96 -1.81
C LEU A 338 -10.79 3.24 -1.53
N ILE A 339 -11.75 3.59 -2.40
CA ILE A 339 -12.60 4.77 -2.19
C ILE A 339 -13.42 4.63 -0.90
N ASN A 340 -13.98 3.45 -0.66
CA ASN A 340 -14.76 3.19 0.55
C ASN A 340 -13.90 3.30 1.82
N GLU A 341 -12.67 2.81 1.79
CA GLU A 341 -11.72 2.91 2.91
C GLU A 341 -11.39 4.37 3.22
N VAL A 342 -11.00 5.15 2.19
CA VAL A 342 -10.70 6.58 2.35
C VAL A 342 -11.93 7.35 2.83
N GLY A 343 -13.11 7.08 2.27
CA GLY A 343 -14.36 7.73 2.66
C GLY A 343 -14.78 7.40 4.10
N SER A 344 -14.69 6.13 4.50
CA SER A 344 -14.98 5.67 5.85
C SER A 344 -14.04 6.29 6.88
N MET A 345 -12.73 6.29 6.59
CA MET A 345 -11.73 6.91 7.45
C MET A 345 -11.94 8.43 7.57
N THR A 346 -12.26 9.10 6.46
CA THR A 346 -12.59 10.54 6.47
C THR A 346 -13.78 10.82 7.39
N ARG A 347 -14.88 10.09 7.22
CA ARG A 347 -16.08 10.25 8.04
C ARG A 347 -15.83 9.97 9.52
N ARG A 348 -15.01 8.94 9.82
CA ARG A 348 -14.58 8.63 11.20
C ARG A 348 -13.79 9.79 11.81
N THR A 349 -12.84 10.35 11.06
CA THR A 349 -12.01 11.47 11.51
C THR A 349 -12.84 12.75 11.71
N GLU A 350 -13.83 13.02 10.86
CA GLU A 350 -14.78 14.13 11.03
C GLU A 350 -15.59 14.00 12.33
N ILE A 351 -16.18 12.82 12.58
CA ILE A 351 -16.95 12.56 13.80
C ILE A 351 -16.07 12.72 15.05
N ASN A 352 -14.83 12.21 14.99
CA ASN A 352 -13.87 12.37 16.08
C ASN A 352 -13.51 13.83 16.30
N ARG A 353 -13.25 14.61 15.24
CA ARG A 353 -12.97 16.04 15.34
C ARG A 353 -14.13 16.79 15.99
N ASP A 354 -15.36 16.59 15.52
CA ASP A 354 -16.54 17.30 16.05
C ASP A 354 -16.77 16.99 17.54
N SER A 355 -16.48 15.74 17.95
CA SER A 355 -16.52 15.31 19.36
C SER A 355 -15.44 16.01 20.20
N GLN A 356 -14.21 16.10 19.67
CA GLN A 356 -13.10 16.80 20.35
C GLN A 356 -13.33 18.31 20.43
N ASP A 357 -13.93 18.93 19.41
CA ASP A 357 -14.28 20.35 19.42
C ASP A 357 -15.33 20.65 20.50
N THR A 358 -16.31 19.76 20.68
CA THR A 358 -17.30 19.86 21.76
C THR A 358 -16.66 19.75 23.14
N LEU A 359 -15.75 18.79 23.33
CA LEU A 359 -15.01 18.62 24.59
C LEU A 359 -14.12 19.82 24.88
N LEU A 360 -13.46 20.38 23.86
CA LEU A 360 -12.66 21.59 23.98
C LEU A 360 -13.52 22.78 24.45
N ALA A 361 -14.68 22.99 23.83
CA ALA A 361 -15.60 24.07 24.22
C ALA A 361 -16.09 23.92 25.67
N GLN A 362 -16.38 22.69 26.12
CA GLN A 362 -16.75 22.40 27.51
C GLN A 362 -15.59 22.68 28.48
N ALA A 363 -14.37 22.23 28.14
CA ALA A 363 -13.19 22.46 28.97
C ALA A 363 -12.83 23.95 29.07
N GLN A 364 -12.96 24.70 27.97
CA GLN A 364 -12.80 26.16 27.97
C GLN A 364 -13.84 26.82 28.87
N SER A 365 -15.11 26.45 28.74
CA SER A 365 -16.19 26.98 29.59
C SER A 365 -15.94 26.68 31.08
N ALA A 366 -15.49 25.47 31.42
CA ALA A 366 -15.16 25.09 32.79
C ALA A 366 -13.95 25.85 33.34
N LYS A 367 -12.92 26.06 32.51
CA LYS A 367 -11.76 26.87 32.86
C LYS A 367 -12.17 28.33 33.10
N ASP A 368 -12.98 28.90 32.22
CA ASP A 368 -13.45 30.28 32.32
C ASP A 368 -14.37 30.48 33.54
N ALA A 369 -15.12 29.46 33.95
CA ALA A 369 -15.89 29.50 35.20
C ALA A 369 -15.02 29.59 36.47
N VAL A 370 -13.80 29.03 36.44
CA VAL A 370 -12.87 29.03 37.59
C VAL A 370 -11.86 30.19 37.52
N SER A 371 -11.42 30.53 36.32
CA SER A 371 -10.44 31.61 36.05
C SER A 371 -11.12 32.96 35.77
N GLY A 372 -12.44 32.98 35.60
CA GLY A 372 -13.21 34.18 35.39
C GLY A 372 -13.22 35.04 36.64
N VAL A 373 -12.89 36.32 36.48
CA VAL A 373 -13.06 37.32 37.53
C VAL A 373 -14.55 37.46 37.80
N ASN A 374 -15.00 36.98 38.97
CA ASN A 374 -16.35 37.23 39.41
C ASN A 374 -16.45 38.70 39.83
N LEU A 375 -16.94 39.56 38.93
CA LEU A 375 -17.06 41.00 39.16
C LEU A 375 -17.88 41.33 40.42
N ASP A 376 -18.79 40.45 40.84
CA ASP A 376 -19.55 40.65 42.08
C ASP A 376 -18.68 40.38 43.31
N GLU A 377 -17.81 39.37 43.28
CA GLU A 377 -16.84 39.09 44.36
C GLU A 377 -15.72 40.15 44.39
N GLU A 378 -15.26 40.60 43.22
CA GLU A 378 -14.32 41.72 43.07
C GLU A 378 -14.94 43.03 43.59
N ALA A 379 -16.23 43.29 43.31
CA ALA A 379 -16.96 44.47 43.80
C ALA A 379 -17.24 44.42 45.30
N VAL A 380 -17.55 43.24 45.86
CA VAL A 380 -17.67 43.05 47.30
C VAL A 380 -16.32 43.26 47.98
N ASN A 381 -15.23 42.72 47.42
CA ASN A 381 -13.88 42.95 47.92
C ASN A 381 -13.47 44.42 47.79
N LEU A 382 -13.80 45.09 46.69
CA LEU A 382 -13.56 46.51 46.49
C LEU A 382 -14.32 47.34 47.54
N THR A 383 -15.60 47.03 47.78
CA THR A 383 -16.42 47.70 48.81
C THR A 383 -15.82 47.49 50.20
N LYS A 384 -15.35 46.28 50.50
CA LYS A 384 -14.67 45.95 51.75
C LYS A 384 -13.35 46.72 51.90
N TYR A 385 -12.56 46.85 50.84
CA TYR A 385 -11.34 47.67 50.85
C TYR A 385 -11.63 49.16 51.00
N GLN A 386 -12.70 49.66 50.37
CA GLN A 386 -13.15 51.05 50.54
C GLN A 386 -13.62 51.31 51.98
N GLN A 387 -14.41 50.42 52.58
CA GLN A 387 -14.83 50.51 53.98
C GLN A 387 -13.64 50.42 54.95
N ALA A 388 -12.70 49.50 54.70
CA ALA A 388 -11.49 49.37 55.51
C ALA A 388 -10.59 50.61 55.41
N TYR A 389 -10.49 51.22 54.23
CA TYR A 389 -9.77 52.48 54.02
C TYR A 389 -10.46 53.65 54.74
N GLN A 390 -11.78 53.77 54.63
CA GLN A 390 -12.56 54.78 55.35
C GLN A 390 -12.43 54.62 56.87
N ALA A 391 -12.54 53.39 57.39
CA ALA A 391 -12.34 53.11 58.81
C ALA A 391 -10.92 53.45 59.27
N SER A 392 -9.89 53.11 58.47
CA SER A 392 -8.50 53.47 58.76
C SER A 392 -8.28 54.99 58.74
N ALA A 393 -8.90 55.71 57.79
CA ALA A 393 -8.86 57.16 57.74
C ALA A 393 -9.57 57.81 58.94
N GLN A 394 -10.70 57.24 59.39
CA GLN A 394 -11.41 57.68 60.59
C GLN A 394 -10.55 57.47 61.85
N ILE A 395 -9.85 56.33 61.95
CA ILE A 395 -8.90 56.05 63.04
C ILE A 395 -7.77 57.08 63.03
N ILE A 396 -7.14 57.33 61.87
CA ILE A 396 -6.07 58.33 61.73
C ILE A 396 -6.58 59.74 62.11
N SER A 397 -7.78 60.12 61.66
CA SER A 397 -8.39 61.40 62.01
C SER A 397 -8.68 61.52 63.50
N THR A 398 -9.16 60.45 64.12
CA THR A 398 -9.46 60.41 65.56
C THR A 398 -8.16 60.44 66.36
N SER A 399 -7.14 59.68 65.97
CA SER A 399 -5.80 59.72 66.57
C SER A 399 -5.16 61.08 66.44
N LYS A 400 -5.27 61.75 65.27
CA LYS A 400 -4.82 63.12 65.08
C LYS A 400 -5.55 64.08 66.02
N SER A 401 -6.87 63.97 66.12
CA SER A 401 -7.67 64.79 67.04
C SER A 401 -7.28 64.55 68.50
N MET A 402 -7.02 63.32 68.91
CA MET A 402 -6.52 63.01 70.25
C MET A 402 -5.13 63.60 70.48
N PHE A 403 -4.23 63.50 69.50
CA PHE A 403 -2.87 64.06 69.58
C PHE A 403 -2.89 65.59 69.68
N ASP A 404 -3.72 66.25 68.86
CA ASP A 404 -3.93 67.70 68.90
C ASP A 404 -4.56 68.13 70.24
N THR A 405 -5.48 67.34 70.80
CA THR A 405 -6.08 67.60 72.12
C THR A 405 -5.03 67.46 73.24
N ILE A 406 -4.16 66.44 73.19
CA ILE A 406 -3.06 66.28 74.16
C ILE A 406 -2.07 67.45 74.04
N LEU A 407 -1.69 67.85 72.82
CA LEU A 407 -0.82 69.01 72.59
C LEU A 407 -1.46 70.33 73.06
N SER A 408 -2.78 70.47 72.93
CA SER A 408 -3.54 71.62 73.41
C SER A 408 -3.63 71.71 74.94
N VAL A 409 -3.53 70.58 75.66
CA VAL A 409 -3.60 70.54 77.13
C VAL A 409 -2.21 70.78 77.77
N ILE A 410 -1.13 70.64 77.00
CA ILE A 410 0.26 70.83 77.45
C ILE A 410 0.79 72.26 77.19
N ARG A 411 0.03 73.11 76.48
CA ARG A 411 0.28 74.55 76.38
C ARG A 411 -0.52 75.30 77.43
#